data_AF-D6WZX9-F1
#
_entry.id   AF-D6WZX9-F1
#
_cell.length_a   1.000
_cell.length_b   1.000
_cell.length_c   1.000
_cell.angle_alpha   90.00
_cell.angle_beta   90.00
_cell.angle_gamma   90.00
#
_symmetry.space_group_name_H-M   'P 1'
#
loop_
_entity.id
_entity.type
_entity.pdbx_description
1 polymer ?
#
loop_
_entity_poly.entity_id
_entity_poly.type
_entity_poly.pdbx_seq_one_letter_code
_entity_poly.pdbx_strand_id
1 'polypeptide(L)'
;MQTVKTLRRLLPKTKSVHLDQKSYAKKIEFPQVTMNDLPSPEGDYYTQNNARQSKYNMHLMIGVGSLIGTIAFGVATDMYNLLSDVPEQPAEIDCYRE
;
A
#
# COMPACT_ATOMS: atom_id res chain seq x y z
N MET A 1 -106.37 -21.39 20.77
CA MET A 1 -104.97 -21.23 21.26
C MET A 1 -104.19 -20.56 20.14
N GLN A 2 -103.94 -19.25 20.27
CA GLN A 2 -102.65 -18.64 20.67
C GLN A 2 -101.59 -18.77 19.55
N THR A 3 -101.40 -17.70 18.74
CA THR A 3 -100.29 -16.71 18.79
C THR A 3 -98.96 -17.31 18.28
N VAL A 4 -98.08 -16.65 17.51
CA VAL A 4 -97.34 -15.41 17.77
C VAL A 4 -96.63 -14.97 16.46
N LYS A 5 -96.65 -13.67 16.20
CA LYS A 5 -95.84 -12.90 15.23
C LYS A 5 -94.34 -13.15 15.44
N THR A 6 -93.52 -13.23 14.38
CA THR A 6 -92.22 -12.54 14.44
C THR A 6 -91.62 -12.27 13.06
N LEU A 7 -91.71 -10.99 12.68
CA LEU A 7 -90.84 -10.31 11.73
C LEU A 7 -89.38 -10.62 12.03
N ARG A 8 -88.73 -11.51 11.26
CA ARG A 8 -87.26 -11.60 11.22
C ARG A 8 -86.72 -10.42 10.43
N ARG A 9 -86.60 -9.35 11.20
CA ARG A 9 -85.87 -8.11 10.97
C ARG A 9 -84.56 -8.39 10.21
N LEU A 10 -84.45 -7.75 9.07
CA LEU A 10 -83.27 -7.61 8.22
C LEU A 10 -82.06 -7.22 9.07
N LEU A 11 -81.07 -8.10 9.16
CA LEU A 11 -79.72 -7.74 9.61
C LEU A 11 -78.84 -7.63 8.36
N PRO A 12 -78.28 -6.46 8.04
CA PRO A 12 -77.27 -6.39 7.00
C PRO A 12 -76.02 -7.14 7.48
N LYS A 13 -75.56 -8.09 6.66
CA LYS A 13 -74.33 -8.84 6.85
C LYS A 13 -73.16 -7.85 6.88
N THR A 14 -72.53 -7.67 8.03
CA THR A 14 -71.35 -6.82 8.18
C THR A 14 -70.22 -7.39 7.34
N LYS A 15 -69.71 -6.60 6.40
CA LYS A 15 -68.55 -6.99 5.58
C LYS A 15 -67.31 -6.91 6.47
N SER A 16 -66.62 -8.03 6.66
CA SER A 16 -65.30 -8.06 7.29
C SER A 16 -64.30 -7.34 6.38
N VAL A 17 -63.72 -6.25 6.85
CA VAL A 17 -62.61 -5.55 6.17
C VAL A 17 -61.37 -6.41 6.33
N HIS A 18 -60.91 -7.03 5.24
CA HIS A 18 -59.56 -7.61 5.20
C HIS A 18 -58.57 -6.46 5.04
N LEU A 19 -57.86 -6.16 6.13
CA LEU A 19 -56.69 -5.31 6.09
C LEU A 19 -55.55 -6.13 5.49
N ASP A 20 -55.28 -5.93 4.20
CA ASP A 20 -54.03 -6.38 3.59
C ASP A 20 -52.88 -5.67 4.30
N GLN A 21 -52.31 -6.32 5.31
CA GLN A 21 -51.06 -5.90 5.91
C GLN A 21 -49.95 -6.07 4.88
N LYS A 22 -49.67 -5.01 4.12
CA LYS A 22 -48.46 -4.92 3.32
C LYS A 22 -47.27 -4.90 4.28
N SER A 23 -46.57 -6.02 4.43
CA SER A 23 -45.33 -6.06 5.22
C SER A 23 -44.25 -5.25 4.50
N TYR A 24 -43.89 -4.09 5.05
CA TYR A 24 -42.83 -3.22 4.51
C TYR A 24 -41.41 -3.71 4.82
N ALA A 25 -41.22 -4.99 5.15
CA ALA A 25 -39.91 -5.58 5.36
C ALA A 25 -39.21 -5.78 4.01
N LYS A 26 -38.65 -4.70 3.46
CA LYS A 26 -37.68 -4.78 2.37
C LYS A 26 -36.47 -5.56 2.92
N LYS A 27 -36.32 -6.83 2.54
CA LYS A 27 -35.09 -7.57 2.78
C LYS A 27 -33.95 -6.75 2.15
N ILE A 28 -33.07 -6.22 2.99
CA ILE A 28 -31.81 -5.64 2.54
C ILE A 28 -30.93 -6.84 2.23
N GLU A 29 -30.99 -7.30 0.99
CA GLU A 29 -30.10 -8.34 0.48
C GLU A 29 -28.77 -7.65 0.18
N PHE A 30 -27.81 -7.80 1.09
CA PHE A 30 -26.43 -7.50 0.75
C PHE A 30 -26.00 -8.51 -0.33
N PRO A 31 -25.53 -8.07 -1.50
CA PRO A 31 -25.00 -9.00 -2.49
C PRO A 31 -23.88 -9.80 -1.82
N GLN A 32 -23.91 -11.12 -1.96
CA GLN A 32 -22.83 -11.95 -1.44
C GLN A 32 -21.57 -11.60 -2.22
N VAL A 33 -20.61 -10.98 -1.51
CA VAL A 33 -19.30 -10.66 -2.06
C VAL A 33 -18.62 -11.98 -2.39
N THR A 34 -18.45 -12.24 -3.68
CA THR A 34 -17.76 -13.43 -4.16
C THR A 34 -16.26 -13.15 -4.24
N MET A 35 -15.41 -14.18 -4.32
CA MET A 35 -13.96 -13.98 -4.53
C MET A 35 -13.64 -13.17 -5.81
N ASN A 36 -14.60 -13.03 -6.74
CA ASN A 36 -14.46 -12.22 -7.94
C ASN A 36 -14.66 -10.71 -7.70
N ASP A 37 -15.19 -10.31 -6.53
CA ASP A 37 -15.35 -8.91 -6.12
C ASP A 37 -14.12 -8.38 -5.36
N LEU A 38 -13.10 -9.23 -5.17
CA LEU A 38 -11.82 -8.79 -4.66
C LEU A 38 -11.15 -7.91 -5.71
N PRO A 39 -10.50 -6.80 -5.32
CA PRO A 39 -9.70 -6.03 -6.26
C PRO A 39 -8.64 -6.96 -6.84
N SER A 40 -8.73 -7.21 -8.15
CA SER A 40 -7.62 -7.81 -8.88
C SER A 40 -6.42 -6.87 -8.71
N PRO A 41 -5.19 -7.38 -8.52
CA PRO A 41 -4.02 -6.52 -8.53
C PRO A 41 -4.03 -5.68 -9.81
N GLU A 42 -4.30 -4.39 -9.66
CA GLU A 42 -4.36 -3.45 -10.78
C GLU A 42 -2.93 -3.02 -11.13
N GLY A 43 -2.53 -3.33 -12.36
CA GLY A 43 -1.24 -2.95 -12.92
C GLY A 43 -0.18 -4.05 -12.84
N ASP A 44 0.79 -3.94 -13.75
CA ASP A 44 1.90 -4.87 -13.82
C ASP A 44 2.91 -4.54 -12.70
N TYR A 45 2.90 -5.31 -11.62
CA TYR A 45 3.85 -5.22 -10.51
C TYR A 45 5.30 -5.13 -11.01
N TYR A 46 5.62 -5.87 -12.08
CA TYR A 46 6.96 -5.90 -12.63
C TYR A 46 7.40 -4.52 -13.12
N THR A 47 6.52 -3.79 -13.83
CA THR A 47 6.83 -2.45 -14.33
C THR A 47 7.07 -1.44 -13.21
N GLN A 48 6.23 -1.44 -12.18
CA GLN A 48 6.40 -0.55 -11.03
C GLN A 48 7.66 -0.88 -10.24
N ASN A 49 7.93 -2.17 -10.03
CA ASN A 49 9.11 -2.61 -9.30
C ASN A 49 10.39 -2.24 -10.06
N ASN A 50 10.43 -2.46 -11.37
CA ASN A 50 11.57 -2.11 -12.20
C ASN A 50 11.83 -0.59 -12.22
N ALA A 51 10.78 0.23 -12.30
CA ALA A 51 10.89 1.68 -12.20
C ALA A 51 11.45 2.15 -10.85
N ARG A 52 11.11 1.46 -9.75
CA ARG A 52 11.68 1.74 -8.42
C ARG A 52 13.14 1.30 -8.35
N GLN A 53 13.47 0.12 -8.88
CA GLN A 53 14.83 -0.43 -8.89
C GLN A 53 15.81 0.50 -9.61
N SER A 54 15.40 1.09 -10.74
CA SER A 54 16.23 2.05 -11.48
C SER A 54 16.66 3.25 -10.65
N LYS A 55 15.80 3.74 -9.74
CA LYS A 55 16.14 4.88 -8.87
C LYS A 55 17.19 4.48 -7.84
N TYR A 56 17.05 3.31 -7.22
CA TYR A 56 18.03 2.81 -6.26
C TYR A 56 19.38 2.53 -6.92
N ASN A 57 19.39 1.95 -8.12
CA ASN A 57 20.61 1.71 -8.87
C ASN A 57 21.30 3.04 -9.24
N MET A 58 20.54 4.09 -9.56
CA MET A 58 21.11 5.42 -9.81
C MET A 58 21.80 5.98 -8.55
N HIS A 59 21.16 5.90 -7.39
CA HIS A 59 21.78 6.33 -6.13
C HIS A 59 23.03 5.52 -5.79
N LEU A 60 23.01 4.21 -6.03
CA LEU A 60 24.17 3.34 -5.84
C LEU A 60 25.34 3.78 -6.73
N MET A 61 25.08 4.03 -8.02
CA MET A 61 26.10 4.50 -8.96
C MET A 61 26.68 5.86 -8.57
N ILE A 62 25.84 6.79 -8.09
CA ILE A 62 26.30 8.09 -7.60
C ILE A 62 27.19 7.92 -6.36
N GLY A 63 26.76 7.12 -5.39
CA GLY A 63 27.54 6.87 -4.17
C GLY A 63 28.90 6.24 -4.49
N VAL A 64 28.91 5.16 -5.27
CA VAL A 64 30.16 4.49 -5.70
C VAL A 64 31.05 5.44 -6.50
N GLY A 65 30.47 6.21 -7.44
CA GLY A 65 31.21 7.19 -8.23
C GLY A 65 31.85 8.29 -7.36
N SER A 66 31.11 8.84 -6.40
CA SER A 66 31.63 9.85 -5.46
C SER A 66 32.76 9.31 -4.59
N LEU A 67 32.66 8.06 -4.14
CA LEU A 67 33.70 7.41 -3.34
C LEU A 67 34.98 7.23 -4.15
N ILE A 68 34.88 6.66 -5.35
CA ILE A 68 36.01 6.44 -6.25
C ILE A 68 36.65 7.79 -6.60
N GLY A 69 35.85 8.80 -6.94
CA GLY A 69 36.35 10.14 -7.25
C GLY A 69 37.08 10.79 -6.09
N THR A 70 36.56 10.66 -4.86
CA THR A 70 37.20 11.20 -3.65
C THR A 70 38.55 10.53 -3.39
N ILE A 71 38.61 9.20 -3.50
CA ILE A 71 39.87 8.45 -3.31
C ILE A 71 40.87 8.83 -4.40
N ALA A 72 40.46 8.81 -5.67
CA ALA A 72 41.35 9.13 -6.80
C ALA A 72 41.90 10.57 -6.70
N PHE A 73 41.06 11.52 -6.32
CA PHE A 73 41.49 12.90 -6.08
C PHE A 73 42.53 12.98 -4.96
N GLY A 74 42.27 12.36 -3.80
CA GLY A 74 43.20 12.40 -2.68
C GLY A 74 44.52 11.67 -2.92
N VAL A 75 44.54 10.67 -3.82
CA VAL A 75 45.79 10.07 -4.30
C VAL A 75 46.53 11.01 -5.24
N ALA A 76 45.82 11.68 -6.16
CA ALA A 76 46.44 12.62 -7.10
C ALA A 76 47.01 13.87 -6.41
N THR A 77 46.42 14.30 -5.29
CA THR A 77 46.90 15.42 -4.47
C THR A 77 47.90 15.01 -3.40
N ASP A 78 48.35 13.75 -3.41
CA ASP A 78 49.29 13.19 -2.41
C ASP A 78 48.81 13.31 -0.96
N MET A 79 47.48 13.44 -0.76
CA MET A 79 46.86 13.47 0.57
C MET A 79 46.75 12.07 1.19
N TYR A 80 46.71 11.03 0.36
CA TYR A 80 46.59 9.64 0.80
C TYR A 80 47.82 8.83 0.40
N ASN A 81 48.64 8.47 1.40
CA ASN A 81 49.80 7.59 1.24
C ASN A 81 49.37 6.12 1.32
N LEU A 82 48.69 5.63 0.27
CA LEU A 82 48.03 4.31 0.29
C LEU A 82 49.00 3.12 0.25
N LEU A 83 50.28 3.33 -0.09
CA LEU A 83 51.29 2.27 -0.25
C LEU A 83 52.74 2.71 0.13
N SER A 84 52.93 3.64 1.06
CA SER A 84 54.28 4.05 1.49
C SER A 84 54.79 3.23 2.69
N ASP A 85 55.63 2.23 2.43
CA ASP A 85 56.46 1.52 3.45
C ASP A 85 57.89 2.10 3.52
N VAL A 86 58.12 3.23 2.85
CA VAL A 86 59.42 3.89 2.85
C VAL A 86 59.39 4.97 3.93
N PRO A 87 60.15 4.82 5.03
CA PRO A 87 60.28 5.90 5.99
C PRO A 87 60.95 7.10 5.30
N GLU A 88 60.59 8.31 5.71
CA GLU A 88 61.34 9.50 5.30
C GLU A 88 62.84 9.26 5.52
N GLN A 89 63.65 9.61 4.52
CA GLN A 89 65.11 9.53 4.65
C GLN A 89 65.49 10.31 5.91
N PRO A 90 66.35 9.76 6.80
CA PRO A 90 66.69 10.43 8.03
C PRO A 90 67.28 11.81 7.72
N ALA A 91 66.98 12.80 8.58
CA ALA A 91 67.48 14.16 8.43
C ALA A 91 68.98 14.15 8.12
N GLU A 92 69.39 14.81 7.03
CA GLU A 92 70.79 14.92 6.68
C GLU A 92 71.47 15.84 7.71
N ILE A 93 72.26 15.24 8.61
CA ILE A 93 72.97 15.97 9.64
C ILE A 93 74.38 16.27 9.10
N ASP A 94 74.70 17.55 8.93
CA ASP A 94 75.99 18.01 8.39
C ASP A 94 77.21 17.49 9.18
N CYS A 95 77.03 16.98 10.41
CA CYS A 95 78.12 16.49 11.25
C CYS A 95 78.71 15.12 10.86
N TYR A 96 78.15 14.42 9.85
CA TYR A 96 78.70 13.16 9.32
C TYR A 96 79.19 13.26 7.86
N ARG A 97 79.17 14.45 7.27
CA ARG A 97 79.72 14.70 5.93
C ARG A 97 81.20 15.07 6.09
N GLU A 98 82.08 14.07 5.96
CA GLU A 98 83.53 14.24 5.93
C GLU A 98 84.01 15.08 4.74
#